data_AF-A0A1A9QE97-F1
#
_entry.id   AF-A0A1A9QE97-F1
#
_cell.length_a   1.000
_cell.length_b   1.000
_cell.length_c   1.000
_cell.angle_alpha   90.00
_cell.angle_beta   90.00
_cell.angle_gamma   90.00
#
_symmetry.space_group_name_H-M   'P 1'
#
loop_
_entity.id
_entity.type
_entity.pdbx_description
1 polymer ?
#
loop_
_entity_poly.entity_id
_entity_poly.type
_entity_poly.pdbx_seq_one_letter_code
_entity_poly.pdbx_strand_id
1 'polypeptide(L)'
;MTNTNDKIQNHLIKNGYSITDFNKPELWKKVYETYKLEKDQEGLEIQGISITSGENIKEWCTLTLSKGINSKNNALYKQASKWCTEYKTIKESFQEGKELITKAKDFKGKYGKLPKSELKNTISKVQVSVTTLANAHKFKIWCEENSNRSYSNDQEFFAKHIKEHCLKDKEKV
;
A
#
# COMPACT_ATOMS: atom_id res chain seq x y z
N MET A 1 25.83 -12.01 21.33
CA MET A 1 24.52 -12.23 20.68
C MET A 1 23.51 -12.51 21.77
N THR A 2 22.57 -11.61 22.05
CA THR A 2 21.53 -11.85 23.07
C THR A 2 20.47 -12.76 22.48
N ASN A 3 20.43 -13.99 22.96
CA ASN A 3 19.44 -15.01 22.62
C ASN A 3 18.09 -14.61 23.23
N THR A 4 17.32 -13.79 22.51
CA THR A 4 15.99 -13.38 22.95
C THR A 4 14.99 -14.40 22.43
N ASN A 5 14.54 -15.34 23.26
CA ASN A 5 13.31 -16.12 23.05
C ASN A 5 12.06 -15.20 23.10
N ASP A 6 12.15 -14.02 22.49
CA ASP A 6 11.15 -12.98 22.54
C ASP A 6 10.32 -13.03 21.25
N LYS A 7 9.01 -12.83 21.40
CA LYS A 7 8.07 -12.97 20.29
C LYS A 7 8.27 -11.82 19.29
N ILE A 8 7.99 -12.08 18.01
CA ILE A 8 8.00 -11.03 16.97
C ILE A 8 7.19 -9.81 17.42
N GLN A 9 6.00 -10.04 17.99
CA GLN A 9 5.16 -8.97 18.53
C GLN A 9 5.89 -8.06 19.51
N ASN A 10 6.63 -8.63 20.45
CA ASN A 10 7.33 -7.87 21.48
C ASN A 10 8.45 -7.02 20.87
N HIS A 11 9.16 -7.57 19.88
CA HIS A 11 10.13 -6.79 19.13
C HIS A 11 9.49 -5.64 18.35
N LEU A 12 8.36 -5.86 17.67
CA LEU A 12 7.65 -4.81 16.95
C LEU A 12 7.22 -3.67 17.89
N ILE A 13 6.57 -4.01 19.01
CA ILE A 13 6.14 -3.02 20.01
C ILE A 13 7.33 -2.25 20.58
N LYS A 14 8.44 -2.94 20.93
CA LYS A 14 9.68 -2.29 21.41
C LYS A 14 10.30 -1.33 20.41
N ASN A 15 10.03 -1.48 19.11
CA ASN A 15 10.51 -0.57 18.05
C ASN A 15 9.46 0.48 17.65
N GLY A 16 8.38 0.64 18.44
CA GLY A 16 7.39 1.69 18.23
C GLY A 16 6.31 1.36 17.20
N TYR A 17 6.22 0.11 16.75
CA TYR A 17 5.12 -0.31 15.88
C TYR A 17 3.86 -0.59 16.69
N SER A 18 2.72 -0.12 16.17
CA SER A 18 1.39 -0.53 16.62
C SER A 18 0.95 -1.78 15.85
N ILE A 19 0.53 -2.82 16.54
CA ILE A 19 -0.03 -4.03 15.89
C ILE A 19 -1.42 -3.71 15.33
N THR A 20 -1.70 -4.16 14.11
CA THR A 20 -3.02 -3.99 13.48
C THR A 20 -4.10 -4.62 14.34
N ASP A 21 -5.16 -3.87 14.61
CA ASP A 21 -6.30 -4.35 15.40
C ASP A 21 -7.03 -5.53 14.71
N PHE A 22 -7.01 -6.70 15.35
CA PHE A 22 -7.61 -7.93 14.83
C PHE A 22 -9.14 -7.88 14.76
N ASN A 23 -9.77 -6.94 15.47
CA ASN A 23 -11.22 -6.79 15.53
C ASN A 23 -11.77 -5.77 14.53
N LYS A 24 -10.91 -5.20 13.67
CA LYS A 24 -11.27 -4.16 12.69
C LYS A 24 -11.11 -4.66 11.25
N PRO A 25 -12.17 -5.24 10.64
CA PRO A 25 -12.11 -5.81 9.29
C PRO A 25 -11.63 -4.82 8.21
N GLU A 26 -11.94 -3.53 8.38
CA GLU A 26 -11.55 -2.46 7.48
C GLU A 26 -10.02 -2.26 7.41
N LEU A 27 -9.31 -2.51 8.52
CA LEU A 27 -7.85 -2.46 8.53
C LEU A 27 -7.26 -3.59 7.71
N TRP A 28 -7.79 -4.81 7.84
CA TRP A 28 -7.32 -5.97 7.08
C TRP A 28 -7.68 -5.91 5.60
N LYS A 29 -8.81 -5.28 5.26
CA LYS A 29 -9.12 -4.90 3.88
C LYS A 29 -8.05 -3.96 3.32
N LYS A 30 -7.67 -2.93 4.08
CA LYS A 30 -6.59 -2.00 3.72
C LYS A 30 -5.24 -2.72 3.56
N VAL A 31 -4.90 -3.63 4.47
CA VAL A 31 -3.68 -4.45 4.38
C VAL A 31 -3.67 -5.26 3.09
N TYR A 32 -4.77 -5.92 2.75
CA TYR A 32 -4.88 -6.70 1.51
C TYR A 32 -4.75 -5.84 0.25
N GLU A 33 -5.41 -4.68 0.20
CA GLU A 33 -5.28 -3.75 -0.93
C GLU A 33 -3.84 -3.27 -1.11
N THR A 34 -3.12 -3.05 -0.01
CA THR A 34 -1.70 -2.67 -0.05
C THR A 34 -0.82 -3.85 -0.47
N TYR A 35 -1.08 -5.04 0.08
CA TYR A 35 -0.33 -6.26 -0.20
C TYR A 35 -0.29 -6.58 -1.69
N LYS A 36 -1.43 -6.49 -2.39
CA LYS A 36 -1.50 -6.71 -3.84
C LYS A 36 -0.53 -5.84 -4.64
N LEU A 37 -0.18 -4.66 -4.12
CA LEU A 37 0.64 -3.67 -4.81
C LEU A 37 2.12 -3.76 -4.45
N GLU A 38 2.44 -4.34 -3.30
CA GLU A 38 3.76 -4.24 -2.67
C GLU A 38 4.40 -5.61 -2.35
N LYS A 39 3.65 -6.72 -2.43
CA LYS A 39 4.17 -8.05 -2.10
C LYS A 39 5.41 -8.47 -2.90
N ASP A 40 5.53 -8.00 -4.15
CA ASP A 40 6.64 -8.37 -5.05
C ASP A 40 7.94 -7.61 -4.72
N GLN A 41 7.92 -6.72 -3.72
CA GLN A 41 9.14 -6.15 -3.17
C GLN A 41 9.92 -7.21 -2.38
N GLU A 42 11.24 -7.09 -2.42
CA GLU A 42 12.15 -8.09 -1.85
C GLU A 42 11.80 -8.43 -0.40
N GLY A 43 11.48 -9.69 -0.14
CA GLY A 43 11.22 -10.20 1.20
C GLY A 43 9.88 -9.76 1.81
N LEU A 44 8.93 -9.24 1.01
CA LEU A 44 7.59 -8.88 1.50
C LEU A 44 6.51 -9.92 1.16
N GLU A 45 6.68 -10.74 0.12
CA GLU A 45 5.70 -11.76 -0.22
C GLU A 45 5.56 -12.79 0.91
N ILE A 46 4.33 -13.02 1.37
CA ILE A 46 4.02 -14.07 2.34
C ILE A 46 4.09 -15.43 1.64
N GLN A 47 5.01 -16.28 2.10
CA GLN A 47 5.28 -17.58 1.50
C GLN A 47 4.43 -18.69 2.14
N GLY A 48 4.11 -19.72 1.35
CA GLY A 48 3.46 -20.95 1.84
C GLY A 48 1.95 -20.87 2.04
N ILE A 49 1.32 -19.73 1.74
CA ILE A 49 -0.14 -19.58 1.73
C ILE A 49 -0.60 -18.71 0.55
N SER A 50 -1.79 -19.00 0.02
CA SER A 50 -2.43 -18.15 -0.99
C SER A 50 -3.16 -17.00 -0.32
N ILE A 51 -2.83 -15.76 -0.70
CA ILE A 51 -3.46 -14.55 -0.17
C ILE A 51 -4.52 -14.06 -1.14
N THR A 52 -5.80 -14.32 -0.84
CA THR A 52 -6.94 -13.88 -1.65
C THR A 52 -7.81 -12.85 -0.92
N SER A 53 -7.55 -12.61 0.37
CA SER A 53 -8.28 -11.67 1.20
C SER A 53 -7.43 -11.14 2.36
N GLY A 54 -7.94 -10.10 3.04
CA GLY A 54 -7.36 -9.59 4.27
C GLY A 54 -7.41 -10.58 5.44
N GLU A 55 -8.39 -11.49 5.45
CA GLU A 55 -8.49 -12.50 6.51
C GLU A 55 -7.32 -13.49 6.46
N ASN A 56 -6.83 -13.85 5.26
CA ASN A 56 -5.66 -14.73 5.15
C ASN A 56 -4.39 -14.07 5.73
N ILE A 57 -4.24 -12.76 5.52
CA ILE A 57 -3.11 -12.00 6.09
C ILE A 57 -3.27 -11.88 7.61
N LYS A 58 -4.50 -11.65 8.10
CA LYS A 58 -4.82 -11.62 9.52
C LYS A 58 -4.48 -12.94 10.21
N GLU A 59 -4.95 -14.07 9.67
CA GLU A 59 -4.65 -15.41 10.17
C GLU A 59 -3.14 -15.66 10.19
N TRP A 60 -2.45 -15.30 9.11
CA TRP A 60 -0.99 -15.39 9.04
C TRP A 60 -0.29 -14.54 10.10
N CYS A 61 -0.79 -13.33 10.36
CA CYS A 61 -0.27 -12.45 11.40
C CYS A 61 -0.48 -13.02 12.80
N THR A 62 -1.65 -13.60 13.10
CA THR A 62 -1.93 -14.28 14.39
C THR A 62 -0.85 -15.32 14.70
N LEU A 63 -0.54 -16.17 13.71
CA LEU A 63 0.46 -17.22 13.88
C LEU A 63 1.87 -16.64 13.94
N THR A 64 2.20 -15.70 13.04
CA THR A 64 3.56 -15.17 12.89
C THR A 64 3.99 -14.33 14.08
N LEU A 65 3.10 -13.47 14.60
CA LEU A 65 3.41 -12.61 15.75
C LEU A 65 3.79 -13.41 17.01
N SER A 66 3.29 -14.64 17.14
CA SER A 66 3.58 -15.55 18.26
C SER A 66 4.93 -16.26 18.17
N LYS A 67 5.58 -16.26 16.99
CA LYS A 67 6.86 -16.92 16.77
C LYS A 67 8.00 -16.18 17.46
N GLY A 68 8.98 -16.93 17.96
CA GLY A 68 10.24 -16.37 18.45
C GLY A 68 11.16 -16.00 17.29
N ILE A 69 11.98 -14.97 17.47
CA ILE A 69 13.02 -14.60 16.50
C ILE A 69 14.38 -14.39 17.16
N ASN A 70 15.41 -14.86 16.45
CA ASN A 70 16.80 -14.70 16.89
C ASN A 70 17.47 -13.47 16.23
N SER A 71 16.79 -12.80 15.29
CA SER A 71 17.30 -11.63 14.57
C SER A 71 16.20 -10.81 13.89
N LYS A 72 16.39 -9.48 13.82
CA LYS A 72 15.53 -8.55 13.04
C LYS A 72 15.72 -8.69 11.51
N ASN A 73 16.81 -9.30 11.07
CA ASN A 73 17.04 -9.59 9.64
C ASN A 73 16.28 -10.85 9.18
N ASN A 74 15.49 -11.47 10.05
CA ASN A 74 14.64 -12.58 9.69
C ASN A 74 13.53 -12.08 8.75
N ALA A 75 13.33 -12.78 7.63
CA ALA A 75 12.26 -12.47 6.67
C ALA A 75 10.88 -12.36 7.33
N LEU A 76 10.59 -13.20 8.34
CA LEU A 76 9.34 -13.14 9.10
C LEU A 76 9.19 -11.83 9.88
N TYR A 77 10.27 -11.29 10.44
CA TYR A 77 10.23 -10.00 11.12
C TYR A 77 9.95 -8.87 10.13
N LYS A 78 10.63 -8.88 8.97
CA LYS A 78 10.41 -7.90 7.90
C LYS A 78 8.96 -7.93 7.41
N GLN A 79 8.44 -9.11 7.09
CA GLN A 79 7.04 -9.29 6.67
C GLN A 79 6.05 -8.87 7.76
N ALA A 80 6.28 -9.28 9.02
CA ALA A 80 5.37 -8.93 10.12
C ALA A 80 5.38 -7.43 10.42
N SER A 81 6.54 -6.77 10.33
CA SER A 81 6.66 -5.31 10.46
C SER A 81 5.96 -4.53 9.36
N LYS A 82 5.58 -5.20 8.27
CA LYS A 82 4.89 -4.59 7.14
C LYS A 82 3.40 -4.89 7.17
N TRP A 83 3.03 -6.15 7.40
CA TRP A 83 1.66 -6.64 7.21
C TRP A 83 0.87 -6.78 8.51
N CYS A 84 1.54 -6.86 9.66
CA CYS A 84 0.89 -7.04 10.96
C CYS A 84 0.86 -5.77 11.81
N THR A 85 1.33 -4.65 11.27
CA THR A 85 1.38 -3.37 11.97
C THR A 85 0.57 -2.31 11.25
N GLU A 86 0.09 -1.33 12.00
CA GLU A 86 -0.61 -0.19 11.43
C GLU A 86 0.34 0.71 10.65
N TYR A 87 -0.15 1.25 9.54
CA TYR A 87 0.54 2.24 8.71
C TYR A 87 -0.47 3.18 8.08
N LYS A 88 0.01 4.34 7.58
CA LYS A 88 -0.78 5.20 6.71
C LYS A 88 -0.54 4.83 5.26
N THR A 89 -1.58 4.85 4.46
CA THR A 89 -1.51 4.82 3.01
C THR A 89 -1.16 6.20 2.46
N ILE A 90 -0.78 6.25 1.19
CA ILE A 90 -0.53 7.50 0.48
C ILE A 90 -1.79 8.38 0.51
N LYS A 91 -2.98 7.82 0.25
CA LYS A 91 -4.23 8.59 0.30
C LYS A 91 -4.50 9.18 1.69
N GLU A 92 -4.23 8.45 2.77
CA GLU A 92 -4.46 8.93 4.14
C GLU A 92 -3.46 10.02 4.53
N SER A 93 -2.27 10.02 3.93
CA SER A 93 -1.20 10.97 4.26
C SER A 93 -1.36 12.34 3.60
N PHE A 94 -2.25 12.47 2.61
CA PHE A 94 -2.47 13.72 1.87
C PHE A 94 -3.88 14.30 2.01
N GLN A 95 -4.67 13.85 2.98
CA GLN A 95 -6.09 14.19 3.11
C GLN A 95 -6.42 15.57 3.72
N GLU A 96 -5.41 16.37 4.07
CA GLU A 96 -5.62 17.75 4.53
C GLU A 96 -6.02 18.65 3.35
N GLY A 97 -7.32 18.96 3.26
CA GLY A 97 -7.87 19.86 2.23
C GLY A 97 -7.93 19.29 0.80
N LYS A 98 -7.42 18.08 0.56
CA LYS A 98 -7.39 17.46 -0.77
C LYS A 98 -8.06 16.09 -0.81
N GLU A 99 -8.56 15.72 -1.97
CA GLU A 99 -9.18 14.42 -2.26
C GLU A 99 -8.70 13.85 -3.59
N LEU A 100 -8.81 12.53 -3.74
CA LEU A 100 -8.52 11.86 -5.00
C LEU A 100 -9.52 12.26 -6.09
N ILE A 101 -9.02 12.46 -7.30
CA ILE A 101 -9.84 12.65 -8.48
C ILE A 101 -10.46 11.31 -8.86
N THR A 102 -11.78 11.21 -8.79
CA THR A 102 -12.54 9.96 -9.03
C THR A 102 -13.25 9.93 -10.39
N LYS A 103 -13.26 11.03 -11.16
CA LYS A 103 -13.92 11.09 -12.47
C LYS A 103 -12.87 11.07 -13.59
N ALA A 104 -12.96 10.10 -14.50
CA ALA A 104 -12.00 9.96 -15.59
C ALA A 104 -11.91 11.22 -16.48
N LYS A 105 -13.03 11.93 -16.68
CA LYS A 105 -13.06 13.18 -17.45
C LYS A 105 -12.11 14.26 -16.89
N ASP A 106 -11.85 14.27 -15.59
CA ASP A 106 -10.99 15.25 -14.92
C ASP A 106 -9.49 14.94 -15.17
N PHE A 107 -9.18 13.76 -15.75
CA PHE A 107 -7.86 13.40 -16.26
C PHE A 107 -7.70 13.64 -17.76
N LYS A 108 -8.74 14.14 -18.46
CA LYS A 108 -8.69 14.38 -19.91
C LYS A 108 -7.54 15.33 -20.25
N GLY A 109 -6.68 14.92 -21.18
CA GLY A 109 -5.51 15.69 -21.60
C GLY A 109 -4.32 15.67 -20.62
N LYS A 110 -4.50 15.28 -19.34
CA LYS A 110 -3.38 15.19 -18.37
C LYS A 110 -2.34 14.17 -18.81
N TYR A 111 -2.76 12.98 -19.22
CA TYR A 111 -1.85 11.91 -19.68
C TYR A 111 -0.98 12.34 -20.89
N GLY A 112 -1.54 13.12 -21.82
CA GLY A 112 -0.81 13.61 -22.99
C GLY A 112 0.30 14.59 -22.63
N LYS A 113 0.08 15.39 -21.59
CA LYS A 113 1.03 16.38 -21.06
C LYS A 113 2.12 15.77 -20.18
N LEU A 114 1.99 14.52 -19.75
CA LEU A 114 3.05 13.85 -19.01
C LEU A 114 4.27 13.66 -19.93
N PRO A 115 5.49 14.03 -19.47
CA PRO A 115 6.71 13.71 -20.19
C PRO A 115 6.85 12.20 -20.37
N LYS A 116 7.72 11.75 -21.29
CA LYS A 116 8.09 10.32 -21.38
C LYS A 116 8.86 9.96 -20.11
N SER A 117 8.13 9.57 -19.07
CA SER A 117 8.64 9.29 -17.74
C SER A 117 8.16 7.92 -17.27
N GLU A 118 8.79 7.43 -16.21
CA GLU A 118 8.37 6.22 -15.51
C GLU A 118 6.89 6.24 -15.11
N LEU A 119 6.35 7.41 -14.71
CA LEU A 119 4.92 7.59 -14.45
C LEU A 119 4.07 7.25 -15.68
N LYS A 120 4.42 7.80 -16.85
CA LYS A 120 3.67 7.52 -18.08
C LYS A 120 3.72 6.03 -18.44
N ASN A 121 4.87 5.39 -18.24
CA ASN A 121 5.05 3.96 -18.48
C ASN A 121 4.18 3.11 -17.55
N THR A 122 4.15 3.42 -16.25
CA THR A 122 3.32 2.67 -15.28
C THR A 122 1.82 2.84 -15.55
N ILE A 123 1.36 4.04 -15.90
CA ILE A 123 -0.04 4.28 -16.30
C ILE A 123 -0.38 3.51 -17.59
N SER A 124 0.54 3.45 -18.56
CA SER A 124 0.29 2.80 -19.86
C SER A 124 -0.02 1.30 -19.75
N LYS A 125 0.57 0.65 -18.72
CA LYS A 125 0.40 -0.78 -18.41
C LYS A 125 -0.97 -1.11 -17.83
N VAL A 126 -1.70 -0.12 -17.31
CA VAL A 126 -3.05 -0.31 -16.80
C VAL A 126 -3.98 -0.72 -17.93
N GLN A 127 -4.75 -1.78 -17.71
CA GLN A 127 -5.71 -2.30 -18.67
C GLN A 127 -7.08 -1.68 -18.46
N VAL A 128 -7.74 -1.31 -19.56
CA VAL A 128 -9.11 -0.77 -19.57
C VAL A 128 -9.88 -1.37 -20.73
N SER A 129 -11.17 -1.65 -20.51
CA SER A 129 -12.09 -2.13 -21.55
C SER A 129 -12.73 -1.01 -22.37
N VAL A 130 -12.53 0.25 -21.98
CA VAL A 130 -13.14 1.42 -22.63
C VAL A 130 -12.23 1.99 -23.73
N THR A 131 -12.83 2.39 -24.85
CA THR A 131 -12.14 3.02 -25.99
C THR A 131 -12.13 4.54 -25.86
N THR A 132 -13.27 5.14 -25.52
CA THR A 132 -13.39 6.58 -25.27
C THR A 132 -12.66 6.97 -23.99
N LEU A 133 -11.79 7.99 -24.07
CA LEU A 133 -10.99 8.47 -22.93
C LEU A 133 -10.13 7.38 -22.26
N ALA A 134 -9.72 6.34 -22.99
CA ALA A 134 -8.96 5.21 -22.44
C ALA A 134 -7.78 5.63 -21.54
N ASN A 135 -6.96 6.58 -21.99
CA ASN A 135 -5.82 7.09 -21.21
C ASN A 135 -6.23 7.80 -19.91
N ALA A 136 -7.38 8.47 -19.90
CA ALA A 136 -7.89 9.13 -18.71
C ALA A 136 -8.41 8.10 -17.69
N HIS A 137 -9.02 7.02 -18.17
CA HIS A 137 -9.41 5.88 -17.33
C HIS A 137 -8.19 5.14 -16.77
N LYS A 138 -7.17 4.88 -17.59
CA LYS A 138 -5.91 4.29 -17.13
C LYS A 138 -5.28 5.13 -16.01
N PHE A 139 -5.24 6.46 -16.20
CA PHE A 139 -4.68 7.36 -15.19
C PHE A 139 -5.52 7.36 -13.91
N LYS A 140 -6.86 7.42 -14.01
CA LYS A 140 -7.76 7.28 -12.86
C LYS A 140 -7.48 6.00 -12.07
N ILE A 141 -7.48 4.85 -12.74
CA ILE A 141 -7.25 3.55 -12.09
C ILE A 141 -5.87 3.50 -11.45
N TRP A 142 -4.84 3.98 -12.17
CA TRP A 142 -3.48 4.08 -11.61
C TRP A 142 -3.47 4.90 -10.31
N CYS A 143 -4.15 6.05 -10.28
CA CYS A 143 -4.27 6.88 -9.09
C CYS A 143 -5.00 6.15 -7.97
N GLU A 144 -6.15 5.54 -8.25
CA GLU A 144 -6.97 4.83 -7.26
C GLU A 144 -6.21 3.67 -6.61
N GLU A 145 -5.58 2.83 -7.43
CA GLU A 145 -4.80 1.68 -6.97
C GLU A 145 -3.58 2.13 -6.17
N ASN A 146 -2.71 2.95 -6.76
CA ASN A 146 -1.43 3.30 -6.14
C ASN A 146 -1.60 4.21 -4.92
N SER A 147 -2.75 4.88 -4.75
CA SER A 147 -3.05 5.62 -3.53
C SER A 147 -3.23 4.72 -2.29
N ASN A 148 -3.48 3.42 -2.49
CA ASN A 148 -3.58 2.44 -1.40
C ASN A 148 -2.21 1.89 -0.96
N ARG A 149 -1.12 2.21 -1.66
CA ARG A 149 0.23 1.89 -1.19
C ARG A 149 0.50 2.54 0.16
N SER A 150 1.38 1.92 0.93
CA SER A 150 1.90 2.47 2.18
C SER A 150 2.63 3.79 1.94
N TYR A 151 2.51 4.73 2.87
CA TYR A 151 3.27 5.97 2.85
C TYR A 151 4.63 5.74 3.54
N SER A 152 5.65 5.48 2.73
CA SER A 152 7.02 5.17 3.16
C SER A 152 8.04 5.58 2.09
N ASN A 153 9.32 5.60 2.45
CA ASN A 153 10.41 5.96 1.52
C ASN A 153 10.44 5.05 0.29
N ASP A 154 10.19 3.75 0.45
CA ASP A 154 10.15 2.78 -0.66
C ASP A 154 9.03 3.10 -1.67
N GLN A 155 8.03 3.90 -1.27
CA GLN A 155 6.90 4.32 -2.11
C GLN A 155 6.98 5.79 -2.52
N GLU A 156 8.13 6.45 -2.39
CA GLU A 156 8.29 7.89 -2.68
C GLU A 156 7.86 8.25 -4.11
N PHE A 157 8.22 7.41 -5.10
CA PHE A 157 7.80 7.58 -6.49
C PHE A 157 6.27 7.71 -6.61
N PHE A 158 5.53 6.79 -5.99
CA PHE A 158 4.08 6.81 -6.02
C PHE A 158 3.52 7.97 -5.21
N ALA A 159 4.06 8.23 -4.02
CA ALA A 159 3.59 9.28 -3.14
C ALA A 159 3.70 10.66 -3.81
N LYS A 160 4.85 10.94 -4.42
CA LYS A 160 5.09 12.17 -5.19
C LYS A 160 4.06 12.34 -6.30
N HIS A 161 3.90 11.33 -7.16
CA HIS A 161 3.04 11.46 -8.33
C HIS A 161 1.54 11.44 -8.00
N ILE A 162 1.13 10.73 -6.94
CA ILE A 162 -0.22 10.84 -6.41
C ILE A 162 -0.48 12.28 -5.95
N LYS A 163 0.42 12.86 -5.14
CA LYS A 163 0.29 14.22 -4.63
C LYS A 163 0.20 15.27 -5.75
N GLU A 164 1.02 15.12 -6.79
CA GLU A 164 1.13 16.07 -7.90
C GLU A 164 -0.01 15.98 -8.92
N HIS A 165 -0.54 14.77 -9.17
CA HIS A 165 -1.39 14.54 -10.34
C HIS A 165 -2.78 13.97 -10.05
N CYS A 166 -2.94 13.30 -8.90
CA CYS A 166 -4.14 12.53 -8.60
C CYS A 166 -5.06 13.21 -7.58
N LEU A 167 -4.63 14.32 -6.99
CA LEU A 167 -5.40 15.05 -5.99
C LEU A 167 -5.98 16.34 -6.56
N LYS A 168 -7.14 16.74 -6.03
CA LYS A 168 -7.76 18.06 -6.19
C LYS A 168 -8.16 18.61 -4.82
N ASP A 169 -8.41 19.91 -4.74
CA ASP A 169 -8.92 20.50 -3.51
C ASP A 169 -10.33 19.97 -3.22
N LYS A 170 -10.61 19.72 -1.94
CA LYS A 170 -11.95 19.37 -1.46
C LYS A 170 -12.85 20.58 -1.69
N GLU A 171 -13.99 20.36 -2.34
CA GLU A 171 -15.01 21.39 -2.46
C GLU A 171 -15.47 21.76 -1.03
N LYS A 172 -15.40 23.05 -0.70
CA LYS A 172 -15.99 23.55 0.55
C LYS A 172 -17.51 23.48 0.35
N VAL A 173 -18.16 22.64 1.13
CA VAL A 173 -19.63 22.62 1.27
C VAL A 173 -20.06 23.86 2.03
#